data_AF-A8XE28-F1
#
_entry.id   AF-A8XE28-F1
#
_cell.length_a   1.000
_cell.length_b   1.000
_cell.length_c   1.000
_cell.angle_alpha   90.00
_cell.angle_beta   90.00
_cell.angle_gamma   90.00
#
_symmetry.space_group_name_H-M   'P 1'
#
loop_
_entity.id
_entity.type
_entity.pdbx_description
1 polymer ?
#
loop_
_entity_poly.entity_id
_entity_poly.type
_entity_poly.pdbx_seq_one_letter_code
_entity_poly.pdbx_strand_id
1 'polypeptide(L)'
;MDQRRKSFKTVYNGSDENRVQTPETANTSNVRTVTNTLKQPNTEYSTKDRQALKKLIIALGNKSRFQEAQNSLEAIEKNLQKARKNRESTEEDMEEAEAEWKFEAMCSGEAYYEDGKWKWRY
;
A
#
# COMPACT_ATOMS: atom_id res chain seq x y z
N MET A 1 31.56 -7.66 63.48
CA MET A 1 31.07 -6.58 64.35
C MET A 1 29.57 -6.48 64.18
N ASP A 2 28.84 -6.81 65.24
CA ASP A 2 27.38 -6.68 65.33
C ASP A 2 26.97 -5.20 65.48
N GLN A 3 25.94 -4.77 64.77
CA GLN A 3 25.19 -3.57 65.14
C GLN A 3 23.68 -3.81 64.99
N ARG A 4 23.16 -4.41 66.04
CA ARG A 4 21.74 -4.58 66.36
C ARG A 4 21.23 -3.26 66.94
N ARG A 5 20.46 -2.48 66.18
CA ARG A 5 19.68 -1.34 66.73
C ARG A 5 18.22 -1.76 66.94
N LYS A 6 17.84 -1.97 68.21
CA LYS A 6 16.47 -2.08 68.71
C LYS A 6 15.97 -0.68 69.11
N SER A 7 14.71 -0.34 68.81
CA SER A 7 13.90 0.73 69.45
C SER A 7 12.73 1.08 68.52
N PHE A 8 11.47 1.25 68.88
CA PHE A 8 10.62 0.96 70.04
C PHE A 8 9.17 0.91 69.48
N LYS A 9 8.30 0.15 70.13
CA LYS A 9 6.90 -0.10 69.75
C LYS A 9 6.00 1.03 70.30
N THR A 10 5.11 1.58 69.49
CA THR A 10 3.95 2.35 69.97
C THR A 10 2.68 1.73 69.39
N VAL A 11 1.93 1.08 70.26
CA VAL A 11 0.55 0.64 70.00
C VAL A 11 -0.34 1.82 70.38
N TYR A 12 -1.11 2.35 69.44
CA TYR A 12 -2.23 3.25 69.76
C TYR A 12 -3.52 2.49 69.54
N ASN A 13 -4.12 2.03 70.64
CA ASN A 13 -5.46 1.47 70.67
C ASN A 13 -6.45 2.65 70.70
N GLY A 14 -7.14 2.85 69.59
CA GLY A 14 -8.30 3.75 69.50
C GLY A 14 -9.50 2.93 69.04
N SER A 15 -10.26 2.42 70.00
CA SER A 15 -11.58 1.82 69.82
C SER A 15 -12.58 2.93 69.51
N ASP A 16 -13.23 2.86 68.34
CA ASP A 16 -14.51 3.55 68.14
C ASP A 16 -15.50 2.59 67.47
N GLU A 17 -16.43 2.14 68.30
CA GLU A 17 -17.57 1.31 67.97
C GLU A 17 -18.64 2.23 67.37
N ASN A 18 -18.88 2.17 66.05
CA ASN A 18 -20.20 2.33 65.41
C ASN A 18 -20.08 2.61 63.90
N ARG A 19 -20.30 1.59 63.04
CA ARG A 19 -21.08 1.77 61.80
C ARG A 19 -21.52 0.44 61.17
N VAL A 20 -22.81 0.14 61.34
CA VAL A 20 -23.76 -0.55 60.45
C VAL A 20 -23.23 -1.77 59.64
N GLN A 21 -23.72 -2.95 60.01
CA GLN A 21 -23.70 -4.15 59.17
C GLN A 21 -24.55 -3.94 57.90
N THR A 22 -23.95 -4.17 56.73
CA THR A 22 -24.66 -4.54 55.50
C THR A 22 -24.27 -5.97 55.12
N PRO A 23 -25.22 -6.85 54.73
CA PRO A 23 -24.90 -8.19 54.29
C PRO A 23 -24.56 -8.14 52.79
N GLU A 24 -23.29 -8.01 52.43
CA GLU A 24 -22.87 -8.28 51.05
C GLU A 24 -22.51 -9.76 50.89
N THR A 25 -23.53 -10.52 50.50
CA THR A 25 -23.38 -11.81 49.83
C THR A 25 -22.65 -11.59 48.50
N ALA A 26 -21.32 -11.61 48.50
CA ALA A 26 -20.51 -11.54 47.28
C ALA A 26 -19.96 -12.94 46.95
N ASN A 27 -20.65 -13.63 46.05
CA ASN A 27 -20.24 -14.90 45.43
C ASN A 27 -18.85 -14.78 44.78
N THR A 28 -17.80 -15.27 45.44
CA THR A 28 -16.42 -15.31 44.88
C THR A 28 -16.16 -16.50 43.96
N SER A 29 -17.16 -17.36 43.72
CA SER A 29 -17.08 -18.53 42.83
C SER A 29 -16.81 -18.16 41.36
N ASN A 30 -17.27 -16.99 40.91
CA ASN A 30 -17.34 -16.70 39.48
C ASN A 30 -16.03 -16.08 38.95
N VAL A 31 -15.28 -15.37 39.81
CA VAL A 31 -14.06 -14.66 39.41
C VAL A 31 -12.93 -15.64 39.08
N ARG A 32 -12.84 -16.77 39.80
CA ARG A 32 -11.78 -17.77 39.57
C ARG A 32 -12.00 -18.60 38.31
N THR A 33 -13.27 -18.74 37.88
CA THR A 33 -13.64 -19.54 36.70
C THR A 33 -13.43 -18.76 35.40
N VAL A 34 -13.64 -17.43 35.42
CA VAL A 34 -13.51 -16.56 34.23
C VAL A 34 -12.04 -16.27 33.87
N THR A 35 -11.10 -16.33 34.82
CA THR A 35 -9.68 -16.07 34.53
C THR A 35 -8.95 -17.23 33.84
N ASN A 36 -9.52 -18.45 33.84
CA ASN A 36 -8.89 -19.62 33.23
C ASN A 36 -9.31 -19.86 31.77
N THR A 37 -10.34 -19.18 31.27
CA THR A 37 -10.88 -19.38 29.91
C THR A 37 -10.30 -18.44 28.84
N LEU A 38 -9.44 -17.49 29.24
CA LEU A 38 -8.83 -16.50 28.33
C LEU A 38 -7.32 -16.69 28.13
N LYS A 39 -6.78 -17.88 28.45
CA LYS A 39 -5.50 -18.28 27.88
C LYS A 39 -5.77 -18.79 26.47
N GLN A 40 -5.49 -17.95 25.47
CA GLN A 40 -5.32 -18.44 24.11
C GLN A 40 -4.35 -19.64 24.16
N PRO A 41 -4.66 -20.78 23.54
CA PRO A 41 -3.65 -21.79 23.36
C PRO A 41 -2.53 -21.13 22.55
N ASN A 42 -1.35 -21.08 23.13
CA ASN A 42 -0.11 -20.86 22.41
C ASN A 42 0.11 -22.07 21.49
N THR A 43 -0.68 -22.16 20.42
CA THR A 43 -0.64 -23.27 19.49
C THR A 43 0.68 -23.19 18.75
N GLU A 44 1.66 -23.98 19.18
CA GLU A 44 2.84 -24.24 18.37
C GLU A 44 2.34 -24.92 17.09
N TYR A 45 2.26 -24.15 16.00
CA TYR A 45 1.91 -24.67 14.69
C TYR A 45 2.81 -25.87 14.36
N SER A 46 2.19 -26.95 13.88
CA SER A 46 2.94 -28.10 13.37
C SER A 46 3.90 -27.63 12.27
N THR A 47 5.01 -28.33 12.11
CA THR A 47 5.96 -28.06 11.02
C THR A 47 5.27 -28.01 9.65
N LYS A 48 4.22 -28.83 9.44
CA LYS A 48 3.40 -28.80 8.23
C LYS A 48 2.62 -27.49 8.09
N ASP A 49 1.97 -27.02 9.16
CA ASP A 49 1.19 -25.79 9.15
C ASP A 49 2.08 -24.56 8.93
N ARG A 50 3.28 -24.54 9.55
CA ARG A 50 4.28 -23.49 9.32
C ARG A 50 4.74 -23.45 7.86
N GLN A 51 4.92 -24.61 7.23
CA GLN A 51 5.28 -24.68 5.81
C GLN A 51 4.14 -24.22 4.90
N ALA A 52 2.90 -24.61 5.20
CA ALA A 52 1.72 -24.16 4.47
C ALA A 52 1.58 -22.63 4.56
N LEU A 53 1.76 -22.06 5.76
CA LEU A 53 1.71 -20.62 5.98
C LEU A 53 2.80 -19.87 5.18
N LYS A 54 4.04 -20.38 5.16
CA LYS A 54 5.13 -19.80 4.34
C LYS A 54 4.79 -19.77 2.86
N LYS A 55 4.24 -20.86 2.33
CA LYS A 55 3.81 -20.93 0.92
C LYS A 55 2.70 -19.93 0.62
N LEU A 56 1.73 -19.79 1.53
CA LEU A 56 0.65 -18.83 1.40
C LEU A 56 1.15 -17.38 1.37
N ILE A 57 2.08 -17.02 2.27
CA ILE A 57 2.68 -15.68 2.32
C ILE A 57 3.37 -15.33 0.99
N ILE A 58 4.16 -16.28 0.44
CA ILE A 58 4.84 -16.09 -0.84
C ILE A 58 3.82 -15.93 -1.97
N ALA A 59 2.81 -16.80 -2.03
CA ALA A 59 1.77 -16.74 -3.06
C ALA A 59 0.99 -15.43 -3.03
N LEU A 60 0.61 -14.95 -1.85
CA LEU A 60 -0.08 -13.67 -1.68
C LEU A 60 0.80 -12.49 -2.09
N GLY A 61 2.06 -12.47 -1.66
CA GLY A 61 3.01 -11.42 -2.04
C GLY A 61 3.29 -11.37 -3.55
N ASN A 62 3.31 -12.52 -4.21
CA ASN A 62 3.46 -12.59 -5.67
C ASN A 62 2.20 -12.11 -6.39
N LYS A 63 1.01 -12.43 -5.87
CA LYS A 63 -0.27 -12.03 -6.47
C LYS A 63 -0.43 -10.51 -6.49
N SER A 64 -0.11 -9.81 -5.41
CA SER A 64 -0.22 -8.34 -5.37
C SER A 64 0.75 -7.67 -6.35
N ARG A 65 2.02 -8.11 -6.36
CA ARG A 65 3.05 -7.58 -7.27
C ARG A 65 2.71 -7.85 -8.74
N PHE A 66 2.16 -9.02 -9.04
CA PHE A 66 1.73 -9.36 -10.40
C PHE A 66 0.57 -8.48 -10.85
N GLN A 67 -0.39 -8.19 -9.96
CA GLN A 67 -1.51 -7.30 -10.28
C GLN A 67 -1.03 -5.86 -10.53
N GLU A 68 -0.13 -5.33 -9.70
CA GLU A 68 0.47 -4.01 -9.90
C GLU A 68 1.24 -3.92 -11.22
N ALA A 69 2.00 -4.97 -11.55
CA ALA A 69 2.72 -5.07 -12.82
C ALA A 69 1.75 -5.12 -14.02
N GLN A 70 0.64 -5.85 -13.92
CA GLN A 70 -0.37 -5.89 -14.98
C GLN A 70 -1.03 -4.53 -15.21
N ASN A 71 -1.45 -3.86 -14.13
CA ASN A 71 -2.11 -2.54 -14.22
C ASN A 71 -1.17 -1.48 -14.81
N SER A 72 0.11 -1.50 -14.42
CA SER A 72 1.11 -0.57 -14.97
C SER A 72 1.44 -0.85 -16.44
N LEU A 73 1.51 -2.13 -16.84
CA LEU A 73 1.70 -2.51 -18.23
C LEU A 73 0.55 -2.04 -19.11
N GLU A 74 -0.70 -2.23 -18.67
CA GLU A 74 -1.89 -1.74 -19.38
C GLU A 74 -1.87 -0.21 -19.54
N ALA A 75 -1.46 0.52 -18.50
CA ALA A 75 -1.34 1.97 -18.56
C ALA A 75 -0.25 2.43 -19.55
N ILE A 76 0.90 1.75 -19.56
CA ILE A 76 2.00 2.03 -20.51
C ILE A 76 1.54 1.75 -21.94
N GLU A 77 0.85 0.64 -22.18
CA GLU A 77 0.32 0.27 -23.49
C GLU A 77 -0.63 1.33 -24.03
N LYS A 78 -1.60 1.77 -23.21
CA LYS A 78 -2.54 2.85 -23.57
C LYS A 78 -1.80 4.14 -23.94
N ASN A 79 -0.79 4.53 -23.16
CA ASN A 79 0.00 5.72 -23.42
C ASN A 79 0.81 5.60 -24.72
N LEU A 80 1.39 4.44 -25.01
CA LEU A 80 2.11 4.20 -26.26
C LEU A 80 1.19 4.26 -27.48
N GLN A 81 -0.01 3.68 -27.40
CA GLN A 81 -1.00 3.78 -28.48
C GLN A 81 -1.40 5.24 -28.74
N LYS A 82 -1.63 6.02 -27.68
CA LYS A 82 -1.92 7.45 -27.82
C LYS A 82 -0.76 8.22 -28.45
N ALA A 83 0.47 7.97 -28.00
CA ALA A 83 1.66 8.62 -28.56
C ALA A 83 1.86 8.29 -30.04
N ARG A 84 1.58 7.04 -30.46
CA ARG A 84 1.63 6.64 -31.88
C ARG A 84 0.62 7.42 -32.72
N LYS A 85 -0.65 7.46 -32.29
CA LYS A 85 -1.70 8.21 -33.01
C LYS A 85 -1.39 9.69 -33.12
N ASN A 86 -0.89 10.29 -32.04
CA ASN A 86 -0.50 11.70 -32.05
C ASN A 86 0.64 11.93 -33.05
N ARG A 87 1.65 11.06 -33.09
CA ARG A 87 2.74 11.17 -34.06
C ARG A 87 2.24 11.05 -35.49
N GLU A 88 1.40 10.07 -35.77
CA GLU A 88 0.84 9.83 -37.10
C GLU A 88 0.02 11.03 -37.58
N SER A 89 -0.86 11.57 -36.73
CA SER A 89 -1.59 12.81 -37.03
C SER A 89 -0.66 13.99 -37.28
N THR A 90 0.40 14.16 -36.49
CA THR A 90 1.36 15.26 -36.75
C THR A 90 2.18 15.07 -38.03
N GLU A 91 2.41 13.83 -38.45
CA GLU A 91 3.13 13.52 -39.69
C GLU A 91 2.23 13.82 -40.90
N GLU A 92 0.96 13.45 -40.83
CA GLU A 92 -0.07 13.80 -41.82
C GLU A 92 -0.25 15.33 -41.94
N ASP A 93 -0.38 16.05 -40.82
CA ASP A 93 -0.52 17.52 -40.82
C ASP A 93 0.70 18.21 -41.48
N MET A 94 1.91 17.70 -41.23
CA MET A 94 3.13 18.26 -41.83
C MET A 94 3.23 17.93 -43.32
N GLU A 95 2.84 16.72 -43.74
CA GLU A 95 2.82 16.33 -45.16
C GLU A 95 1.78 17.14 -45.95
N GLU A 96 0.59 17.37 -45.39
CA GLU A 96 -0.44 18.22 -45.99
C GLU A 96 0.06 19.65 -46.16
N ALA A 97 0.60 20.25 -45.09
CA ALA A 97 1.22 21.56 -45.17
C ALA A 97 2.36 21.58 -46.21
N GLU A 98 3.15 20.50 -46.31
CA GLU A 98 4.21 20.38 -47.30
C GLU A 98 3.71 20.36 -48.74
N ALA A 99 2.63 19.62 -48.99
CA ALA A 99 1.96 19.57 -50.27
C ALA A 99 1.37 20.93 -50.66
N GLU A 100 0.72 21.63 -49.72
CA GLU A 100 0.14 22.95 -49.94
C GLU A 100 1.19 23.98 -50.35
N TRP A 101 2.28 24.12 -49.59
CA TRP A 101 3.29 25.14 -49.92
C TRP A 101 4.06 24.80 -51.20
N LYS A 102 4.29 23.51 -51.50
CA LYS A 102 4.87 23.08 -52.79
C LYS A 102 3.94 23.38 -53.96
N PHE A 103 2.64 23.17 -53.79
CA PHE A 103 1.64 23.50 -54.80
C PHE A 103 1.60 25.00 -55.06
N GLU A 104 1.57 25.82 -54.00
CA GLU A 104 1.60 27.28 -54.11
C GLU A 104 2.89 27.78 -54.80
N ALA A 105 4.04 27.23 -54.42
CA ALA A 105 5.33 27.53 -55.07
C ALA A 105 5.34 27.11 -56.56
N MET A 106 4.67 26.01 -56.91
CA MET A 106 4.50 25.61 -58.31
C MET A 106 3.61 26.59 -59.08
N CYS A 107 2.47 26.99 -58.50
CA CYS A 107 1.49 27.88 -59.13
C CYS A 107 2.02 29.30 -59.30
N SER A 108 2.81 29.80 -58.35
CA SER A 108 3.51 31.09 -58.45
C SER A 108 4.67 31.07 -59.46
N GLY A 109 5.10 29.88 -59.90
CA GLY A 109 6.24 29.70 -60.78
C GLY A 109 7.60 29.76 -60.07
N GLU A 110 7.62 29.85 -58.73
CA GLU A 110 8.83 29.83 -57.92
C GLU A 110 9.50 28.46 -57.88
N ALA A 111 8.73 27.38 -58.05
CA ALA A 111 9.25 26.01 -58.06
C ALA A 111 8.69 25.19 -59.23
N TYR A 112 9.37 24.11 -59.56
CA TYR A 112 8.93 23.13 -60.55
C TYR A 112 9.42 21.72 -60.21
N TYR A 113 8.74 20.71 -60.74
CA TYR A 113 9.07 19.31 -60.51
C TYR A 113 9.68 18.68 -61.77
N GLU A 114 10.91 18.16 -61.66
CA GLU A 114 11.66 17.58 -62.78
C GLU A 114 12.52 16.42 -62.27
N ASP A 115 12.57 15.31 -63.01
CA ASP A 115 13.34 14.10 -62.66
C ASP A 115 13.07 13.56 -61.24
N GLY A 116 11.82 13.66 -60.77
CA GLY A 116 11.43 13.20 -59.45
C GLY A 116 11.90 14.11 -58.30
N LYS A 117 12.35 15.33 -58.59
CA LYS A 117 12.85 16.28 -57.59
C LYS A 117 12.22 17.66 -57.77
N TRP A 118 11.91 18.30 -56.65
CA TRP A 118 11.52 19.70 -56.61
C TRP A 118 12.74 20.59 -56.82
N LYS A 119 12.61 21.59 -57.69
CA LYS A 119 13.63 22.59 -57.99
C LYS A 119 13.03 23.98 -57.85
N TRP A 120 13.79 24.90 -57.26
CA TRP A 120 13.44 26.32 -57.20
C TRP A 120 13.94 27.02 -58.46
N ARG A 121 13.13 27.94 -58.99
CA ARG A 121 13.54 28.89 -60.01
C ARG A 121 14.18 30.09 -59.30
N TYR A 122 15.50 30.05 -59.18
CA TYR A 122 16.29 31.21 -58.78
C TYR A 122 16.30 32.29 -59.87
#